data_AF-A0A0F9F1I8-F1
#
_entry.id   AF-A0A0F9F1I8-F1
#
_cell.length_a   1.000
_cell.length_b   1.000
_cell.length_c   1.000
_cell.angle_alpha   90.00
_cell.angle_beta   90.00
_cell.angle_gamma   90.00
#
_symmetry.space_group_name_H-M   'P 1'
#
loop_
_entity.id
_entity.type
_entity.pdbx_description
1 polymer ?
#
loop_
_entity_poly.entity_id
_entity_poly.type
_entity_poly.pdbx_seq_one_letter_code
_entity_poly.pdbx_strand_id
1 'polypeptide(L)'
;MYNTLKTYKNKVYTGMKIGNSHHWDYNNCKWFETKITPEKWSFKFKSVKNRHNLAPINSGASIGTKYHWYIIADQIATKIDPNSYDTEMKGIKLKVGHKRPYWRKFSYNYPEQISYKERVIEILENCIEELKRN
;
A
#
# COMPACT_ATOMS: atom_id res chain seq x y z
N MET A 1 -22.26 -7.64 -7.92
CA MET A 1 -21.46 -8.22 -6.82
C MET A 1 -20.06 -7.61 -6.84
N TYR A 2 -19.59 -6.97 -5.76
CA TYR A 2 -18.28 -6.27 -5.73
C TYR A 2 -17.06 -7.21 -5.96
N ASN A 3 -17.23 -8.50 -5.68
CA ASN A 3 -16.20 -9.53 -5.83
C ASN A 3 -16.13 -10.17 -7.23
N THR A 4 -16.85 -9.64 -8.22
CA THR A 4 -16.72 -10.12 -9.60
C THR A 4 -15.35 -9.80 -10.18
N LEU A 5 -14.87 -10.72 -11.02
CA LEU A 5 -13.71 -10.50 -11.88
C LEU A 5 -14.02 -9.35 -12.84
N LYS A 6 -13.03 -8.49 -13.05
CA LYS A 6 -13.06 -7.32 -13.93
C LYS A 6 -11.83 -7.37 -14.83
N THR A 7 -11.88 -6.73 -15.98
CA THR A 7 -10.77 -6.67 -16.92
C THR A 7 -10.32 -5.22 -17.13
N TYR A 8 -9.01 -5.02 -17.22
CA TYR A 8 -8.41 -3.73 -17.60
C TYR A 8 -7.11 -3.97 -18.36
N LYS A 9 -7.02 -3.47 -19.60
CA LYS A 9 -5.85 -3.68 -20.48
C LYS A 9 -5.39 -5.15 -20.48
N ASN A 10 -6.33 -6.07 -20.72
CA ASN A 10 -6.13 -7.53 -20.72
C ASN A 10 -5.68 -8.16 -19.38
N LYS A 11 -5.68 -7.41 -18.27
CA LYS A 11 -5.42 -7.94 -16.92
C LYS A 11 -6.73 -8.15 -16.17
N VAL A 12 -6.92 -9.36 -15.63
CA VAL A 12 -8.05 -9.67 -14.76
C VAL A 12 -7.75 -9.21 -13.34
N TYR A 13 -8.70 -8.54 -12.69
CA TYR A 13 -8.57 -8.06 -11.32
C TYR A 13 -9.88 -8.17 -10.54
N THR A 14 -9.78 -8.06 -9.21
CA THR A 14 -10.91 -8.12 -8.27
C THR A 14 -10.88 -6.95 -7.30
N GLY A 15 -12.00 -6.70 -6.63
CA GLY A 15 -12.14 -5.59 -5.69
C GLY A 15 -12.61 -4.31 -6.35
N MET A 16 -12.08 -3.18 -5.88
CA MET A 16 -12.55 -1.84 -6.25
C MET A 16 -12.36 -1.54 -7.74
N LYS A 17 -13.36 -0.89 -8.35
CA LYS A 17 -13.27 -0.47 -9.76
C LYS A 17 -12.19 0.62 -9.93
N ILE A 18 -11.43 0.55 -11.02
CA ILE A 18 -10.46 1.59 -11.38
C ILE A 18 -11.19 2.92 -11.56
N GLY A 19 -10.61 4.00 -11.03
CA GLY A 19 -11.21 5.35 -11.01
C GLY A 19 -11.97 5.68 -9.73
N ASN A 20 -12.32 4.69 -8.89
CA ASN A 20 -12.93 4.96 -7.59
C ASN A 20 -11.85 5.26 -6.54
N SER A 21 -12.21 6.04 -5.51
CA SER A 21 -11.35 6.37 -4.38
C SER A 21 -11.86 5.81 -3.04
N HIS A 22 -10.93 5.58 -2.11
CA HIS A 22 -11.24 5.35 -0.71
C HIS A 22 -10.66 6.49 0.13
N HIS A 23 -11.42 6.92 1.12
CA HIS A 23 -10.94 7.80 2.17
C HIS A 23 -10.82 7.00 3.48
N TRP A 24 -9.63 7.06 4.10
CA TRP A 24 -9.29 6.35 5.33
C TRP A 24 -8.77 7.32 6.37
N ASP A 25 -9.33 7.25 7.57
CA ASP A 25 -8.85 7.99 8.73
C ASP A 25 -7.88 7.11 9.52
N TYR A 26 -6.66 7.60 9.73
CA TYR A 26 -5.61 6.90 10.46
C TYR A 26 -5.56 7.40 11.90
N ASN A 27 -6.18 6.66 12.82
CA ASN A 27 -6.28 7.06 14.23
C ASN A 27 -5.08 6.54 15.03
N ASN A 28 -4.71 7.27 16.10
CA ASN A 28 -3.62 6.91 17.02
C ASN A 28 -2.31 6.55 16.30
N CYS A 29 -1.94 7.34 15.29
CA CYS A 29 -0.76 7.09 14.50
C CYS A 29 0.52 7.26 15.31
N LYS A 30 1.44 6.31 15.15
CA LYS A 30 2.79 6.39 15.71
C LYS A 30 3.79 6.30 14.57
N TRP A 31 4.59 7.36 14.43
CA TRP A 31 5.77 7.40 13.60
C TRP A 31 6.99 7.20 14.50
N PHE A 32 7.79 6.18 14.21
CA PHE A 32 9.04 5.95 14.90
C PHE A 32 10.14 5.81 13.87
N GLU A 33 11.21 6.58 14.02
CA GLU A 33 12.33 6.57 13.09
C GLU A 33 13.67 6.62 13.82
N THR A 34 14.70 6.13 13.13
CA THR A 34 16.06 6.08 13.64
C THR A 34 17.00 6.43 12.51
N LYS A 35 17.88 7.40 12.73
CA LYS A 35 18.92 7.77 11.79
C LYS A 35 19.93 6.62 11.71
N ILE A 36 20.12 6.07 10.51
CA ILE A 36 21.03 4.95 10.26
C ILE A 36 22.33 5.47 9.64
N THR A 37 22.23 6.41 8.71
CA THR A 37 23.37 7.11 8.08
C THR A 37 23.00 8.59 7.90
N PRO A 38 23.93 9.46 7.43
CA PRO A 38 23.60 10.87 7.15
C PRO A 38 22.35 11.04 6.27
N GLU A 39 22.22 10.20 5.24
CA GLU A 39 21.15 10.27 4.22
C GLU A 39 20.05 9.22 4.39
N LYS A 40 20.12 8.36 5.42
CA LYS A 40 19.20 7.23 5.58
C LYS A 40 18.61 7.15 6.97
N TRP A 41 17.29 7.12 7.01
CA TRP A 41 16.50 6.82 8.20
C TRP A 41 15.75 5.51 8.00
N SER A 42 15.68 4.70 9.04
CA SER A 42 14.74 3.59 9.11
C SER A 42 13.52 4.07 9.86
N PHE A 43 12.34 3.92 9.28
CA PHE A 43 11.10 4.34 9.92
C PHE A 43 10.06 3.22 9.97
N LYS A 44 9.14 3.33 10.93
CA LYS A 44 7.99 2.45 11.11
C LYS A 44 6.77 3.29 11.44
N PHE A 45 5.75 3.15 10.61
CA PHE A 45 4.43 3.71 10.84
C PHE A 45 3.47 2.62 11.31
N LYS A 46 2.74 2.87 12.40
CA LYS A 46 1.66 1.99 12.88
C LYS A 46 0.45 2.81 13.28
N SER A 47 -0.72 2.40 12.79
CA SER A 47 -1.99 3.04 13.10
C SER A 47 -3.14 2.07 12.84
N VAL A 48 -4.27 2.28 13.52
CA VAL A 48 -5.55 1.68 13.15
C VAL A 48 -6.20 2.61 12.13
N LYS A 49 -6.46 2.08 10.93
CA LYS A 49 -7.17 2.80 9.88
C LYS A 49 -8.66 2.45 9.88
N ASN A 50 -9.51 3.44 9.78
CA ASN A 50 -10.97 3.29 9.69
C ASN A 50 -11.45 3.86 8.36
N ARG A 51 -12.54 3.31 7.83
CA ARG A 51 -13.15 3.94 6.64
C ARG A 51 -13.81 5.23 7.10
N HIS A 52 -13.58 6.29 6.34
CA HIS A 52 -14.29 7.54 6.55
C HIS A 52 -15.80 7.37 6.38
N ASN A 53 -16.19 6.60 5.35
CA ASN A 53 -17.57 6.21 5.09
C ASN A 53 -17.77 4.71 5.29
N LEU A 54 -18.89 4.31 5.90
CA LEU A 54 -19.22 2.91 6.10
C LEU A 54 -19.20 2.12 4.78
N ALA A 55 -18.70 0.88 4.85
CA ALA A 55 -18.70 -0.01 3.70
C ALA A 55 -20.14 -0.46 3.40
N PRO A 56 -20.50 -0.68 2.11
CA PRO A 56 -21.73 -1.37 1.77
C PRO A 56 -21.83 -2.73 2.47
N ILE A 57 -23.05 -3.13 2.81
CA ILE A 57 -23.34 -4.43 3.42
C ILE A 57 -22.78 -5.56 2.52
N ASN A 58 -22.16 -6.57 3.13
CA ASN A 58 -21.53 -7.71 2.43
C ASN A 58 -20.42 -7.34 1.42
N SER A 59 -19.76 -6.19 1.60
CA SER A 59 -18.63 -5.78 0.78
C SER A 59 -17.30 -5.84 1.53
N GLY A 60 -16.21 -5.87 0.77
CA GLY A 60 -14.85 -5.88 1.32
C GLY A 60 -14.27 -7.26 1.54
N ALA A 61 -13.11 -7.29 2.18
CA ALA A 61 -12.38 -8.51 2.47
C ALA A 61 -12.83 -9.11 3.79
N SER A 62 -12.79 -10.44 3.91
CA SER A 62 -13.08 -11.14 5.15
C SER A 62 -12.14 -10.70 6.28
N ILE A 63 -12.65 -10.69 7.51
CA ILE A 63 -11.87 -10.38 8.72
C ILE A 63 -10.64 -11.29 8.79
N GLY A 64 -9.48 -10.71 9.12
CA GLY A 64 -8.19 -11.41 9.16
C GLY A 64 -7.43 -11.43 7.83
N THR A 65 -8.03 -10.93 6.73
CA THR A 65 -7.32 -10.77 5.47
C THR A 65 -6.20 -9.74 5.63
N LYS A 66 -4.98 -10.10 5.19
CA LYS A 66 -3.83 -9.19 5.16
C LYS A 66 -3.52 -8.82 3.73
N TYR A 67 -3.24 -7.55 3.50
CA TYR A 67 -2.72 -7.07 2.22
C TYR A 67 -1.31 -6.55 2.41
N HIS A 68 -0.43 -6.93 1.49
CA HIS A 68 0.92 -6.38 1.41
C HIS A 68 0.98 -5.44 0.21
N TRP A 69 1.21 -4.17 0.51
CA TRP A 69 1.40 -3.12 -0.46
C TRP A 69 2.83 -2.60 -0.36
N TYR A 70 3.46 -2.39 -1.51
CA TYR A 70 4.69 -1.63 -1.62
C TYR A 70 4.31 -0.18 -1.91
N ILE A 71 4.92 0.76 -1.18
CA ILE A 71 4.64 2.19 -1.31
C ILE A 71 5.94 2.86 -1.75
N ILE A 72 5.86 3.63 -2.82
CA ILE A 72 6.92 4.54 -3.27
C ILE A 72 6.31 5.92 -3.15
N ALA A 73 6.91 6.76 -2.29
CA ALA A 73 6.36 8.06 -1.96
C ALA A 73 7.47 9.01 -1.54
N ASP A 74 7.25 10.28 -1.86
CA ASP A 74 8.00 11.39 -1.30
C ASP A 74 7.28 11.87 -0.04
N GLN A 75 8.06 12.36 0.92
CA GLN A 75 7.57 13.03 2.10
C GLN A 75 8.14 14.43 2.15
N ILE A 76 7.28 15.41 2.41
CA ILE A 76 7.68 16.79 2.72
C ILE A 76 7.25 17.06 4.15
N ALA A 77 8.21 17.42 5.00
CA ALA A 77 7.98 17.82 6.38
C ALA A 77 8.33 19.30 6.56
N THR A 78 7.32 20.13 6.80
CA THR A 78 7.46 21.57 6.97
C THR A 78 7.38 21.90 8.47
N LYS A 79 8.45 22.47 9.03
CA LYS A 79 8.41 22.94 10.42
C LYS A 79 7.44 24.11 10.53
N ILE A 80 6.44 23.98 11.39
CA ILE A 80 5.42 25.04 11.60
C ILE A 80 5.62 25.77 12.92
N ASP A 81 6.19 25.11 13.92
CA ASP A 81 6.54 25.70 15.22
C ASP A 81 7.73 24.93 15.84
N PRO A 82 8.24 25.30 17.04
CA PRO A 82 9.39 24.63 17.65
C PRO A 82 9.29 23.10 17.75
N ASN A 83 8.08 22.55 17.93
CA ASN A 83 7.81 21.15 18.23
C ASN A 83 6.90 20.44 17.22
N SER A 84 6.36 21.15 16.23
CA SER A 84 5.41 20.58 15.27
C SER A 84 5.89 20.74 13.83
N TYR A 85 5.59 19.72 13.04
CA TYR A 85 5.85 19.67 11.60
C TYR A 85 4.57 19.24 10.89
N ASP A 86 4.17 19.99 9.86
CA ASP A 86 3.19 19.51 8.90
C ASP A 86 3.87 18.50 7.97
N THR A 87 3.22 17.37 7.70
CA THR A 87 3.83 16.27 6.95
C THR A 87 2.88 15.81 5.85
N GLU A 88 3.31 16.00 4.60
CA GLU A 88 2.63 15.50 3.42
C GLU A 88 3.40 14.30 2.86
N MET A 89 2.69 13.22 2.50
CA MET A 89 3.26 12.13 1.72
C MET A 89 2.46 11.93 0.44
N LYS A 90 3.15 11.98 -0.70
CA LYS A 90 2.56 11.78 -2.02
C LYS A 90 3.28 10.66 -2.74
N GLY A 91 2.52 9.74 -3.34
CA GLY A 91 3.11 8.62 -4.05
C GLY A 91 2.10 7.62 -4.54
N ILE A 92 2.61 6.44 -4.86
CA ILE A 92 1.85 5.32 -5.41
C ILE A 92 1.89 4.12 -4.48
N LYS A 93 0.83 3.32 -4.53
CA LYS A 93 0.66 2.13 -3.72
C LYS A 93 0.37 0.92 -4.60
N LEU A 94 1.31 -0.02 -4.61
CA LEU A 94 1.33 -1.15 -5.53
C LEU A 94 1.11 -2.46 -4.76
N LYS A 95 0.17 -3.28 -5.22
CA LYS A 95 -0.14 -4.55 -4.54
C LYS A 95 0.99 -5.53 -4.81
N VAL A 96 1.62 -6.03 -3.74
CA VAL A 96 2.62 -7.10 -3.82
C VAL A 96 1.96 -8.46 -3.57
N GLY A 97 1.03 -8.50 -2.61
CA GLY A 97 0.36 -9.75 -2.29
C GLY A 97 -0.77 -9.60 -1.29
N HIS A 98 -1.37 -10.74 -0.96
CA HIS A 98 -2.36 -10.83 0.11
C HIS A 98 -2.28 -12.19 0.78
N LYS A 99 -2.83 -12.27 1.99
CA LYS A 99 -2.97 -13.51 2.76
C LYS A 99 -4.40 -13.59 3.25
N ARG A 100 -5.12 -14.63 2.86
CA ARG A 100 -6.48 -14.89 3.35
C ARG A 100 -6.44 -15.37 4.81
N PRO A 101 -7.56 -15.27 5.56
CA PRO A 101 -7.57 -15.59 6.98
C PRO A 101 -7.10 -17.02 7.28
N TYR A 102 -7.50 -17.98 6.44
CA TYR A 102 -7.19 -19.41 6.56
C TYR A 102 -5.90 -19.84 5.84
N TRP A 103 -5.20 -18.92 5.18
CA TRP A 103 -3.94 -19.24 4.51
C TRP A 103 -2.78 -19.25 5.51
N ARG A 104 -1.81 -20.14 5.31
CA ARG A 104 -0.57 -20.15 6.12
C ARG A 104 0.42 -19.08 5.68
N LYS A 105 0.54 -18.81 4.38
CA LYS A 105 1.55 -17.91 3.80
C LYS A 105 0.90 -16.80 2.95
N PHE A 106 1.67 -15.78 2.56
CA PHE A 106 1.20 -14.79 1.59
C PHE A 106 1.13 -15.41 0.18
N SER A 107 0.37 -14.79 -0.72
CA SER A 107 0.16 -15.26 -2.09
C SER A 107 1.47 -15.49 -2.85
N TYR A 108 2.48 -14.64 -2.66
CA TYR A 108 3.80 -14.77 -3.32
C TYR A 108 4.71 -15.84 -2.69
N ASN A 109 4.24 -16.62 -1.73
CA ASN A 109 4.99 -17.74 -1.15
C ASN A 109 4.55 -19.10 -1.70
N TYR A 110 3.63 -19.13 -2.66
CA TYR A 110 3.23 -20.33 -3.38
C TYR A 110 4.11 -20.47 -4.63
N PRO A 111 4.59 -21.68 -4.98
CA PRO A 111 5.58 -21.87 -6.05
C PRO A 111 5.16 -21.36 -7.43
N GLU A 112 3.86 -21.38 -7.73
CA GLU A 112 3.30 -20.93 -9.02
C GLU A 112 3.14 -19.41 -9.12
N GLN A 113 3.51 -18.66 -8.08
CA GLN A 113 3.36 -17.21 -8.02
C GLN A 113 4.73 -16.55 -8.02
N ILE A 114 4.83 -15.41 -8.70
CA ILE A 114 6.03 -14.55 -8.66
C ILE A 114 6.36 -14.24 -7.20
N SER A 115 7.64 -14.40 -6.83
CA SER A 115 8.09 -14.17 -5.46
C SER A 115 8.00 -12.70 -5.07
N TYR A 116 8.05 -12.41 -3.76
CA TYR A 116 8.10 -11.04 -3.26
C TYR A 116 9.26 -10.24 -3.88
N LYS A 117 10.45 -10.84 -3.94
CA LYS A 117 11.66 -10.18 -4.42
C LYS A 117 11.54 -9.82 -5.90
N GLU A 118 11.18 -10.80 -6.74
CA GLU A 118 10.98 -10.58 -8.18
C GLU A 118 9.90 -9.53 -8.44
N ARG A 119 8.79 -9.57 -7.68
CA ARG A 119 7.71 -8.59 -7.83
C ARG A 119 8.13 -7.17 -7.47
N VAL A 120 8.95 -7.00 -6.43
CA VAL A 120 9.47 -5.68 -6.04
C VAL A 120 10.49 -5.16 -7.05
N ILE A 121 11.36 -6.02 -7.59
CA ILE A 121 12.30 -5.66 -8.66
C ILE A 121 11.52 -5.16 -9.89
N GLU A 122 10.54 -5.94 -10.36
CA GLU A 122 9.69 -5.56 -11.50
C GLU A 122 8.99 -4.21 -11.27
N ILE A 123 8.51 -3.97 -10.04
CA ILE A 123 7.90 -2.68 -9.67
C ILE A 123 8.91 -1.53 -9.81
N LEU A 124 10.10 -1.69 -9.23
CA LEU A 124 11.11 -0.64 -9.21
C LEU A 124 11.65 -0.34 -10.61
N GLU A 125 11.90 -1.37 -11.41
CA GLU A 125 12.32 -1.22 -12.82
C GLU A 125 11.28 -0.47 -13.63
N ASN A 126 10.00 -0.83 -13.51
CA ASN A 126 8.93 -0.11 -14.20
C ASN A 126 8.83 1.36 -13.76
N CYS A 127 8.99 1.65 -12.46
CA CYS A 127 9.01 3.02 -11.97
C CYS A 127 10.20 3.81 -12.51
N ILE A 128 11.40 3.20 -12.58
CA ILE A 128 12.59 3.82 -13.19
C ILE A 128 12.34 4.13 -14.67
N GLU A 129 11.78 3.18 -15.43
CA GLU A 129 11.48 3.40 -16.85
C GLU A 129 10.37 4.44 -17.08
N GLU A 130 9.39 4.55 -16.18
CA GLU A 130 8.42 5.64 -16.20
C GLU A 130 9.07 6.99 -15.92
N LEU A 131 9.96 7.07 -14.93
CA LEU A 131 10.72 8.29 -14.62
C LEU A 131 11.64 8.73 -15.75
N LYS A 132 12.23 7.79 -16.51
CA LYS A 132 13.10 8.12 -17.65
C LYS A 132 12.34 8.64 -18.88
N ARG A 133 11.05 8.29 -19.02
CA ARG A 133 10.21 8.70 -20.17
C ARG A 133 9.57 10.07 -19.99
N ASN A 134 9.40 10.50 -18.74
CA ASN A 134 8.84 11.79 -18.37
C ASN A 134 9.94 12.83 -18.21
#